data_AF-A0A1Q6IHD2-F1
#
_entry.id   AF-A0A1Q6IHD2-F1
#
_cell.length_a   1.000
_cell.length_b   1.000
_cell.length_c   1.000
_cell.angle_alpha   90.00
_cell.angle_beta   90.00
_cell.angle_gamma   90.00
#
_symmetry.space_group_name_H-M   'P 1'
#
loop_
_entity.id
_entity.type
_entity.pdbx_description
1 polymer ?
#
loop_
_entity_poly.entity_id
_entity_poly.type
_entity_poly.pdbx_seq_one_letter_code
_entity_poly.pdbx_strand_id
1 'polypeptide(L)'
;MMKLITEELLDTVTSQAKENSRLRMNYNFHASMDAPIHRLLNALEPGTYLPPHRHTDKEETYLVLRGSLLAFFYDDAGNVTDKVCLNPSEGKYGLEIPSN
;
A
#
# COMPACT_ATOMS: atom_id res chain seq x y z
N MET A 1 0.63 13.18 -19.54
CA MET A 1 -0.71 12.67 -19.91
C MET A 1 -1.46 12.31 -18.63
N MET A 2 -2.75 12.58 -18.56
CA MET A 2 -3.58 12.23 -17.40
C MET A 2 -3.71 10.70 -17.28
N LYS A 3 -3.58 10.17 -16.06
CA LYS A 3 -3.81 8.74 -15.75
C LYS A 3 -5.02 8.65 -14.82
N LEU A 4 -6.05 7.93 -15.23
CA LEU A 4 -7.24 7.69 -14.41
C LEU A 4 -7.12 6.37 -13.68
N ILE A 5 -7.63 6.31 -12.45
CA ILE A 5 -7.80 5.06 -11.72
C ILE A 5 -9.19 4.56 -12.05
N THR A 6 -9.26 3.56 -12.94
CA THR A 6 -10.51 2.92 -13.38
C THR A 6 -10.62 1.52 -12.80
N GLU A 7 -11.81 0.94 -12.76
CA GLU A 7 -12.00 -0.47 -12.37
C GLU A 7 -11.15 -1.41 -13.22
N GLU A 8 -11.07 -1.17 -14.54
CA GLU A 8 -10.21 -1.96 -15.45
C GLU A 8 -8.72 -1.91 -15.04
N LEU A 9 -8.22 -0.73 -14.64
CA LEU A 9 -6.85 -0.62 -14.14
C LEU A 9 -6.69 -1.41 -12.83
N LEU A 10 -7.64 -1.29 -11.91
CA LEU A 10 -7.59 -2.02 -10.64
C LEU A 10 -7.62 -3.54 -10.88
N ASP A 11 -8.50 -4.02 -11.76
CA ASP A 11 -8.64 -5.43 -12.15
C ASP A 11 -7.40 -5.97 -12.87
N THR A 12 -6.75 -5.14 -13.68
CA THR A 12 -5.49 -5.52 -14.34
C THR A 12 -4.37 -5.70 -13.32
N VAL A 13 -4.19 -4.75 -12.40
CA VAL A 13 -3.07 -4.78 -11.44
C VAL A 13 -3.25 -5.91 -10.40
N THR A 14 -4.48 -6.19 -9.94
CA THR A 14 -4.78 -7.37 -9.09
C THR A 14 -4.50 -8.68 -9.82
N SER A 15 -4.87 -8.80 -11.10
CA SER A 15 -4.62 -10.03 -11.87
C SER A 15 -3.12 -10.31 -12.00
N GLN A 16 -2.32 -9.27 -12.27
CA GLN A 16 -0.86 -9.37 -12.30
C GLN A 16 -0.27 -9.70 -10.92
N ALA A 17 -0.86 -9.20 -9.84
CA ALA A 17 -0.43 -9.53 -8.48
C ALA A 17 -0.65 -11.02 -8.18
N LYS A 18 -1.78 -11.62 -8.59
CA LYS A 18 -2.09 -13.04 -8.39
C LYS A 18 -1.10 -13.99 -9.07
N GLU A 19 -0.54 -13.58 -10.20
CA GLU A 19 0.49 -14.34 -10.93
C GLU A 19 1.88 -14.20 -10.33
N ASN A 20 2.10 -13.21 -9.45
CA ASN A 20 3.38 -12.99 -8.79
C ASN A 20 3.53 -13.93 -7.59
N SER A 21 4.72 -14.52 -7.40
CA SER A 21 5.00 -15.36 -6.24
C SER A 21 4.84 -14.65 -4.89
N ARG A 22 4.98 -13.32 -4.88
CA ARG A 22 4.78 -12.48 -3.69
C ARG A 22 3.36 -11.94 -3.56
N LEU A 23 2.47 -12.29 -4.50
CA LEU A 23 1.07 -11.89 -4.49
C LEU A 23 0.86 -10.36 -4.54
N ARG A 24 1.82 -9.62 -5.11
CA ARG A 24 1.80 -8.16 -5.14
C ARG A 24 2.24 -7.58 -6.48
N MET A 25 1.68 -6.42 -6.84
CA MET A 25 2.09 -5.67 -8.03
C MET A 25 1.98 -4.17 -7.83
N ASN A 26 3.00 -3.44 -8.31
CA ASN A 26 3.01 -1.98 -8.31
C ASN A 26 2.63 -1.45 -9.71
N TYR A 27 1.75 -0.47 -9.75
CA TYR A 27 1.58 0.41 -10.91
C TYR A 27 2.05 1.81 -10.55
N ASN A 28 3.19 2.23 -11.10
CA ASN A 28 3.82 3.50 -10.76
C ASN A 28 3.27 4.67 -11.59
N PHE A 29 2.89 5.75 -10.91
CA PHE A 29 2.52 7.01 -11.56
C PHE A 29 3.72 7.93 -11.76
N HIS A 30 4.71 7.84 -10.88
CA HIS A 30 5.98 8.55 -11.00
C HIS A 30 6.81 7.96 -12.14
N ALA A 31 7.60 8.80 -12.80
CA ALA A 31 8.37 8.41 -13.99
C ALA A 31 9.75 7.81 -13.65
N SER A 32 10.32 8.20 -12.52
CA SER A 32 11.63 7.74 -12.05
C SER A 32 11.69 7.65 -10.54
N MET A 33 12.66 6.91 -10.03
CA MET A 33 12.93 6.79 -8.59
C MET A 33 13.44 8.10 -7.98
N ASP A 34 13.99 9.00 -8.78
CA ASP A 34 14.42 10.34 -8.36
C ASP A 34 13.26 11.34 -8.26
N ALA A 35 12.03 10.90 -8.56
CA ALA A 35 10.87 11.75 -8.40
C ALA A 35 10.70 12.15 -6.91
N PRO A 36 10.38 13.42 -6.62
CA PRO A 36 10.27 13.90 -5.24
C PRO A 36 9.10 13.26 -4.48
N ILE A 37 8.13 12.68 -5.19
CA ILE A 37 6.97 12.00 -4.62
C ILE A 37 6.73 10.70 -5.38
N HIS A 38 6.68 9.58 -4.66
CA HIS A 38 6.38 8.27 -5.23
C HIS A 38 4.89 7.98 -5.07
N ARG A 39 4.15 8.08 -6.17
CA ARG A 39 2.74 7.70 -6.24
C ARG A 39 2.61 6.38 -7.00
N LEU A 40 1.87 5.44 -6.44
CA LEU A 40 1.63 4.13 -7.05
C LEU A 40 0.30 3.53 -6.60
N LEU A 41 -0.24 2.61 -7.40
CA LEU A 41 -1.14 1.58 -6.88
C LEU A 41 -0.28 0.41 -6.42
N ASN A 42 -0.63 -0.17 -5.28
CA ASN A 42 0.00 -1.38 -4.77
C ASN A 42 -1.10 -2.42 -4.57
N ALA A 43 -1.25 -3.34 -5.53
CA ALA A 43 -2.19 -4.45 -5.39
C ALA A 43 -1.55 -5.51 -4.47
N LEU A 44 -2.29 -5.87 -3.43
CA LEU A 44 -1.90 -6.83 -2.40
C LEU A 44 -3.00 -7.88 -2.32
N GLU A 45 -2.73 -9.09 -2.82
CA GLU A 45 -3.72 -10.16 -2.77
C GLU A 45 -3.76 -10.83 -1.40
N PRO A 46 -4.87 -11.50 -1.03
CA PRO A 46 -4.93 -12.27 0.21
C PRO A 46 -3.76 -13.24 0.31
N GLY A 47 -3.01 -13.15 1.42
CA GLY A 47 -1.79 -13.94 1.65
C GLY A 47 -0.49 -13.17 1.37
N THR A 48 -0.54 -11.95 0.81
CA THR A 48 0.65 -11.10 0.74
C THR A 48 1.17 -10.79 2.15
N TYR A 49 2.48 -10.98 2.33
CA TYR A 49 3.20 -10.53 3.51
C TYR A 49 4.09 -9.34 3.15
N LEU A 50 3.85 -8.19 3.80
CA LEU A 50 4.79 -7.06 3.83
C LEU A 50 5.52 -7.07 5.16
N PRO A 51 6.85 -7.25 5.15
CA PRO A 51 7.64 -7.14 6.38
C PRO A 51 7.51 -5.74 6.99
N PRO A 52 7.57 -5.62 8.34
CA PRO A 52 7.73 -4.34 9.01
C PRO A 52 8.93 -3.59 8.45
N HIS A 53 8.73 -2.31 8.14
CA HIS A 53 9.77 -1.42 7.62
C HIS A 53 9.51 0.00 8.10
N ARG A 54 10.53 0.84 8.02
CA ARG A 54 10.49 2.23 8.48
C ARG A 54 11.15 3.15 7.46
N HIS A 55 10.58 4.33 7.29
CA HIS A 55 11.15 5.41 6.49
C HIS A 55 11.58 6.55 7.42
N THR A 56 12.85 6.95 7.34
CA THR A 56 13.42 8.00 8.21
C THR A 56 13.50 9.35 7.51
N ASP A 57 13.30 9.35 6.20
CA ASP A 57 13.53 10.46 5.28
C ASP A 57 12.26 10.88 4.52
N LYS A 58 11.18 10.11 4.66
CA LYS A 58 9.91 10.36 3.98
C LYS A 58 8.71 9.81 4.76
N GLU A 59 7.60 10.49 4.58
CA GLU A 59 6.28 10.04 5.04
C GLU A 59 5.65 9.11 4.01
N GLU A 60 4.74 8.25 4.46
CA GLU A 60 4.02 7.32 3.61
C GLU A 60 2.52 7.39 3.90
N THR A 61 1.69 7.37 2.87
CA THR A 61 0.23 7.36 3.03
C THR A 61 -0.36 6.19 2.27
N TYR A 62 -1.23 5.44 2.93
CA TYR A 62 -2.03 4.40 2.32
C TYR A 62 -3.47 4.85 2.19
N LEU A 63 -4.02 4.67 0.99
CA LEU A 63 -5.44 4.78 0.71
C LEU A 63 -5.92 3.44 0.13
N VAL A 64 -6.87 2.81 0.81
CA VAL A 64 -7.48 1.57 0.34
C VAL A 64 -8.62 1.94 -0.59
N LEU A 65 -8.46 1.59 -1.87
CA LEU A 65 -9.49 1.85 -2.89
C LEU A 65 -10.52 0.72 -2.94
N ARG A 66 -10.10 -0.53 -2.71
CA ARG A 66 -10.95 -1.72 -2.67
C ARG A 66 -10.35 -2.78 -1.75
N GLY A 67 -11.21 -3.61 -1.18
CA GLY A 67 -10.81 -4.66 -0.23
C GLY A 67 -10.44 -4.09 1.14
N SER A 68 -9.49 -4.75 1.80
CA SER A 68 -9.08 -4.40 3.17
C SER A 68 -7.60 -4.65 3.38
N LEU A 69 -6.97 -3.87 4.26
CA LEU A 69 -5.58 -4.01 4.66
C LEU A 69 -5.50 -4.08 6.19
N LEU A 70 -4.70 -5.01 6.71
CA LEU A 70 -4.40 -5.07 8.14
C LEU A 70 -2.95 -4.63 8.38
N ALA A 71 -2.78 -3.48 9.01
CA ALA A 71 -1.48 -2.92 9.36
C ALA A 71 -1.17 -3.16 10.84
N PHE A 72 0.10 -3.46 11.12
CA PHE A 72 0.65 -3.59 12.47
C PHE A 72 1.80 -2.61 12.62
N PHE A 73 1.84 -1.91 13.75
CA PHE A 73 2.91 -1.01 14.12
C PHE A 73 3.68 -1.59 15.30
N TYR A 74 4.97 -1.29 15.34
CA TYR A 74 5.90 -1.89 16.28
C TYR A 74 6.73 -0.82 16.98
N ASP A 75 7.09 -1.06 18.23
CA ASP A 75 8.13 -0.31 18.93
C ASP A 75 9.53 -0.81 18.53
N ASP A 76 10.57 -0.11 19.01
CA ASP A 76 11.97 -0.47 18.74
C ASP A 76 12.39 -1.82 19.35
N ALA A 77 11.62 -2.36 20.29
CA ALA A 77 11.84 -3.69 20.86
C ALA A 77 11.12 -4.80 20.07
N GLY A 78 10.36 -4.46 19.04
CA GLY A 78 9.61 -5.39 18.19
C GLY A 78 8.25 -5.80 18.75
N ASN A 79 7.74 -5.12 19.78
CA ASN A 79 6.39 -5.35 20.28
C ASN A 79 5.37 -4.63 19.41
N VAL A 80 4.22 -5.26 19.17
CA VAL A 80 3.10 -4.61 18.47
C VAL A 80 2.51 -3.53 19.36
N THR A 81 2.54 -2.27 18.92
CA THR A 81 1.92 -1.13 19.62
C THR A 81 0.50 -0.90 19.15
N ASP A 82 0.27 -1.03 17.84
CA ASP A 82 -1.03 -0.76 17.21
C ASP A 82 -1.36 -1.76 16.12
N LYS A 83 -2.66 -1.94 15.91
CA LYS A 83 -3.23 -2.76 14.86
C LYS A 83 -4.39 -2.01 14.22
N VAL A 84 -4.28 -1.75 12.92
CA VAL A 84 -5.28 -0.98 12.18
C VAL A 84 -5.83 -1.81 11.03
N CYS A 85 -7.13 -2.11 11.07
CA CYS A 85 -7.85 -2.65 9.93
C CYS A 85 -8.37 -1.47 9.09
N LEU A 86 -7.86 -1.31 7.88
CA LEU A 86 -8.37 -0.39 6.89
C LEU A 86 -9.35 -1.13 5.99
N ASN A 87 -10.56 -0.61 5.90
CA ASN A 87 -11.62 -1.15 5.07
C ASN A 87 -12.57 0.00 4.70
N PRO A 88 -12.65 0.40 3.42
CA PRO A 88 -13.54 1.45 2.96
C PRO A 88 -15.02 1.18 3.28
N SER A 89 -15.45 -0.09 3.37
CA SER A 89 -16.84 -0.41 3.76
C SER A 89 -17.12 -0.20 5.25
N GLU A 90 -16.08 -0.08 6.08
CA GLU A 90 -16.15 0.27 7.50
C GLU A 90 -15.83 1.75 7.76
N GLY A 91 -15.68 2.56 6.71
CA GLY A 91 -15.36 3.98 6.82
C GLY A 91 -13.89 4.28 7.17
N LYS A 92 -13.00 3.29 7.10
CA LYS A 92 -11.55 3.45 7.35
C LYS A 92 -10.79 3.37 6.03
N TYR A 93 -10.66 4.52 5.36
CA TYR A 93 -10.16 4.59 3.98
C TYR A 93 -8.64 4.57 3.86
N GLY A 94 -7.90 4.91 4.91
CA GLY A 94 -6.47 5.09 4.81
C GLY A 94 -5.81 5.45 6.12
N LEU A 95 -4.48 5.55 6.08
CA LEU A 95 -3.65 6.04 7.17
C LEU A 95 -2.41 6.73 6.62
N GLU A 96 -1.83 7.60 7.43
CA GLU A 96 -0.54 8.23 7.20
C GLU A 96 0.46 7.67 8.21
N ILE A 97 1.68 7.44 7.75
CA ILE A 97 2.83 6.95 8.52
C ILE A 97 3.90 8.04 8.45
N PRO A 98 4.17 8.74 9.58
CA PRO A 98 5.20 9.78 9.61
C PRO A 98 6.60 9.20 9.47
N SER A 99 7.55 10.04 9.06
CA SER A 99 8.97 9.67 9.04
C SER A 99 9.53 9.64 10.47
N ASN A 100 9.84 8.45 10.99
CA ASN A 100 10.39 8.24 12.33
C ASN A 100 11.63 7.34 12.28
#